data_AF-A0A7Z1MLG4-F1
#
_entry.id   AF-A0A7Z1MLG4-F1
#
_cell.length_a   1.000
_cell.length_b   1.000
_cell.length_c   1.000
_cell.angle_alpha   90.00
_cell.angle_beta   90.00
_cell.angle_gamma   90.00
#
_symmetry.space_group_name_H-M   'P 1'
#
loop_
_entity.id
_entity.type
_entity.pdbx_description
1 polymer ?
#
loop_
_entity_poly.entity_id
_entity_poly.type
_entity_poly.pdbx_seq_one_letter_code
_entity_poly.pdbx_strand_id
1 'polypeptide(L)' 'MTKKMSAARKAAESTIKHEDLVDAIENFGKKHGLDIEATEGNDPRGDVRVSRKDYAKLESLMDEKLNKK' A
#
# COMPACT_ATOMS: atom_id res chain seq x y z
N MET A 1 -16.90 -0.67 26.26
CA MET A 1 -16.54 -2.11 26.16
C MET A 1 -15.48 -2.29 25.08
N THR A 2 -14.20 -2.38 25.44
CA THR A 2 -13.12 -2.69 24.49
C THR A 2 -13.20 -4.18 24.14
N LYS A 3 -13.72 -4.51 22.95
CA LYS A 3 -13.76 -5.89 22.42
C LYS A 3 -12.32 -6.46 22.47
N LYS A 4 -12.08 -7.46 23.32
CA LYS A 4 -10.85 -8.25 23.29
C LYS A 4 -10.87 -9.10 22.01
N MET A 5 -10.37 -8.54 20.92
CA MET A 5 -10.12 -9.28 19.67
C MET A 5 -9.10 -10.39 19.94
N SER A 6 -9.38 -11.62 19.51
CA SER A 6 -8.41 -12.72 19.57
C SER A 6 -7.20 -12.44 18.67
N ALA A 7 -6.05 -13.02 19.00
CA ALA A 7 -4.81 -12.83 18.22
C ALA A 7 -4.99 -13.22 16.74
N ALA A 8 -5.73 -14.31 16.46
CA ALA A 8 -6.06 -14.73 15.10
C ALA A 8 -6.90 -13.69 14.34
N ARG A 9 -7.87 -13.04 15.01
CA ARG A 9 -8.71 -12.02 14.39
C ARG A 9 -7.94 -10.73 14.14
N LYS A 10 -7.03 -10.35 15.03
CA LYS A 10 -6.09 -9.23 14.81
C LYS A 10 -5.16 -9.50 13.64
N ALA A 11 -4.61 -10.71 13.55
CA ALA A 11 -3.75 -11.10 12.43
C ALA A 11 -4.51 -11.02 11.10
N ALA A 12 -5.72 -11.58 11.03
CA ALA A 12 -6.56 -11.50 9.84
C ALA A 12 -6.91 -10.05 9.46
N GLU A 13 -7.33 -9.21 10.41
CA GLU A 13 -7.61 -7.79 10.13
C GLU A 13 -6.36 -7.02 9.70
N SER A 14 -5.19 -7.33 10.25
CA SER A 14 -3.92 -6.74 9.83
C SER A 14 -3.55 -7.16 8.40
N THR A 15 -3.76 -8.41 8.04
CA THR A 15 -3.54 -8.91 6.67
C THR A 15 -4.49 -8.23 5.68
N ILE A 16 -5.79 -8.17 5.98
CA ILE A 16 -6.77 -7.50 5.11
C ILE A 16 -6.42 -6.02 4.92
N LYS A 17 -6.07 -5.31 6.00
CA LYS A 17 -5.65 -3.90 5.90
C LYS A 17 -4.37 -3.70 5.11
N HIS A 18 -3.47 -4.68 5.13
CA HIS A 18 -2.23 -4.64 4.35
C HIS A 18 -2.53 -4.78 2.86
N GLU A 19 -3.32 -5.78 2.49
CA GLU A 19 -3.78 -5.98 1.10
C GLU A 19 -4.55 -4.76 0.58
N ASP A 20 -5.49 -4.21 1.37
CA ASP A 20 -6.23 -3.00 1.03
C ASP A 20 -5.31 -1.78 0.81
N LEU A 21 -4.21 -1.68 1.58
CA LEU A 21 -3.26 -0.58 1.47
C LEU A 21 -2.40 -0.71 0.22
N VAL A 22 -1.95 -1.93 -0.09
CA VAL A 22 -1.21 -2.24 -1.31
C VAL A 22 -2.06 -1.92 -2.54
N ASP A 23 -3.32 -2.35 -2.57
CA ASP A 23 -4.28 -2.03 -3.62
C ASP A 23 -4.55 -0.53 -3.72
N ALA A 24 -4.65 0.16 -2.59
CA ALA A 24 -4.86 1.61 -2.57
C ALA A 24 -3.67 2.38 -3.18
N ILE A 25 -2.44 1.95 -2.90
CA ILE A 25 -1.21 2.55 -3.45
C ILE A 25 -1.14 2.29 -4.95
N GLU A 26 -1.40 1.05 -5.38
CA GLU A 26 -1.41 0.68 -6.79
C GLU A 26 -2.45 1.50 -7.58
N ASN A 27 -3.70 1.53 -7.10
CA ASN A 27 -4.76 2.31 -7.72
C ASN A 27 -4.45 3.81 -7.74
N PHE A 28 -3.79 4.33 -6.70
CA PHE A 28 -3.38 5.72 -6.66
C PHE A 28 -2.31 6.04 -7.71
N GLY A 29 -1.25 5.23 -7.81
CA GLY A 29 -0.23 5.44 -8.82
C GLY A 29 -0.76 5.28 -10.25
N LYS A 30 -1.61 4.26 -10.51
CA LYS A 30 -2.28 4.08 -11.82
C LYS A 30 -3.14 5.29 -12.20
N LYS A 31 -3.89 5.88 -11.25
CA LYS A 31 -4.67 7.11 -11.48
C LYS A 31 -3.81 8.32 -11.86
N HIS A 32 -2.56 8.35 -11.42
CA HIS A 32 -1.60 9.40 -11.76
C HIS A 32 -0.72 9.06 -12.98
N GLY A 33 -1.05 7.96 -13.69
CA GLY A 33 -0.36 7.49 -14.88
C GLY A 33 1.02 6.90 -14.62
N LEU A 34 1.24 6.35 -13.41
CA LEU A 34 2.48 5.69 -13.05
C LEU A 34 2.42 4.20 -13.44
N ASP A 35 3.57 3.67 -13.86
CA ASP A 35 3.76 2.25 -14.06
C ASP A 35 4.05 1.58 -12.70
N ILE A 36 2.98 1.13 -12.04
CA ILE A 36 2.96 0.57 -10.69
C ILE A 36 2.10 -0.70 -10.65
N GLU A 37 2.57 -1.72 -9.95
CA GLU A 37 1.89 -3.00 -9.78
C GLU A 37 2.11 -3.52 -8.35
N ALA A 38 1.06 -4.10 -7.75
CA ALA A 38 1.20 -4.85 -6.51
C ALA A 38 2.07 -6.09 -6.75
N THR A 39 2.98 -6.41 -5.83
CA THR A 39 3.76 -7.65 -5.92
C THR A 39 2.95 -8.80 -5.34
N GLU A 40 2.87 -9.92 -6.06
CA GLU A 40 2.23 -11.13 -5.55
C GLU A 40 3.17 -11.95 -4.66
N GLY A 41 2.66 -12.40 -3.52
CA GLY A 41 3.42 -13.23 -2.58
C GLY A 41 4.39 -12.42 -1.71
N ASN A 42 5.15 -13.13 -0.88
CA ASN A 42 6.14 -12.52 0.01
C ASN A 42 7.40 -12.11 -0.78
N ASP A 43 7.28 -11.10 -1.63
CA ASP A 43 8.41 -10.56 -2.40
C ASP A 43 9.35 -9.80 -1.44
N PRO A 44 10.64 -10.20 -1.32
CA PRO A 44 11.58 -9.55 -0.42
C PRO A 44 11.89 -8.09 -0.81
N ARG A 45 11.46 -7.62 -1.98
CA ARG A 45 11.66 -6.25 -2.46
C ARG A 45 10.59 -5.28 -1.97
N GLY A 46 9.54 -5.77 -1.32
CA GLY A 46 8.41 -4.98 -0.81
C GLY A 46 7.11 -5.27 -1.54
N ASP A 47 6.02 -4.65 -1.09
CA ASP A 47 4.65 -5.00 -1.49
C ASP A 47 4.17 -4.39 -2.80
N VAL A 48 4.91 -3.42 -3.34
CA VAL A 48 4.55 -2.70 -4.57
C VAL A 48 5.80 -2.48 -5.41
N ARG A 49 5.68 -2.76 -6.71
CA ARG A 49 6.70 -2.49 -7.71
C ARG A 49 6.31 -1.25 -8.50
N VAL A 50 7.27 -0.34 -8.67
CA VAL A 50 7.11 0.86 -9.51
C VAL A 50 8.30 1.00 -10.44
N SER A 51 8.09 1.54 -11.63
CA SER A 51 9.17 1.85 -12.55
C SER A 51 10.15 2.85 -11.92
N ARG A 52 11.45 2.72 -12.18
CA ARG A 52 12.47 3.62 -11.62
C ARG A 52 12.27 5.09 -12.05
N LYS A 53 11.63 5.30 -13.21
CA LYS A 53 11.29 6.63 -13.74
C LYS A 53 10.14 7.27 -12.96
N ASP A 54 9.21 6.44 -12.48
CA ASP A 54 8.01 6.88 -11.77
C ASP A 54 8.17 6.87 -10.25
N TYR A 55 9.21 6.21 -9.70
CA TYR A 55 9.46 6.13 -8.27
C TYR A 55 9.48 7.51 -7.58
N ALA A 56 10.25 8.46 -8.12
CA ALA A 56 10.33 9.81 -7.55
C ALA A 56 8.99 10.56 -7.61
N LYS A 57 8.18 10.30 -8.63
CA LYS A 57 6.85 10.89 -8.78
C LYS A 57 5.85 10.24 -7.82
N LEU A 58 5.93 8.92 -7.61
CA LEU A 58 5.15 8.22 -6.61
C LEU A 58 5.45 8.76 -5.21
N GLU A 59 6.73 8.89 -4.86
CA GLU A 59 7.19 9.41 -3.57
C GLU A 59 6.63 10.82 -3.32
N SER A 60 6.76 11.73 -4.29
CA SER A 60 6.20 13.08 -4.18
C SER A 60 4.68 13.09 -4.03
N LEU A 61 3.95 12.26 -4.78
CA LEU A 61 2.49 12.18 -4.71
C LEU A 61 2.01 11.59 -3.37
N MET A 62 2.74 10.61 -2.83
CA MET A 62 2.46 10.06 -1.51
C MET A 62 2.75 11.08 -0.41
N ASP A 63 3.87 11.80 -0.50
CA ASP A 63 4.21 12.85 0.45
C ASP A 63 3.16 13.98 0.44
N GLU A 64 2.73 14.45 -0.74
CA GLU A 64 1.62 15.41 -0.86
C GLU A 64 0.32 14.89 -0.26
N LYS A 65 0.01 13.60 -0.45
CA LYS A 65 -1.23 13.01 0.08
C LYS A 65 -1.20 12.82 1.60
N LEU A 66 -0.03 12.55 2.17
CA LEU A 66 0.17 12.40 3.61
C LEU A 66 0.31 13.75 4.32
N ASN A 67 0.91 14.75 3.66
CA ASN A 67 1.12 16.10 4.19
C ASN A 67 -0.07 17.05 3.94
N LYS A 68 -1.05 16.67 3.11
CA LYS A 68 -2.38 17.30 3.11
C LYS A 68 -3.11 17.00 4.42
N LYS A 69 -2.69 17.70 5.47
CA LYS A 69 -3.47 17.95 6.68
C LYS A 69 -4.62 18.90 6.41
#